data_AF-A0A2W2F3G2-F1
#
_entry.id   AF-A0A2W2F3G2-F1
#
_cell.length_a   1.000
_cell.length_b   1.000
_cell.length_c   1.000
_cell.angle_alpha   90.00
_cell.angle_beta   90.00
_cell.angle_gamma   90.00
#
_symmetry.space_group_name_H-M   'P 1'
#
loop_
_entity.id
_entity.type
_entity.pdbx_description
1 polymer ?
#
loop_
_entity_poly.entity_id
_entity_poly.type
_entity_poly.pdbx_seq_one_letter_code
_entity_poly.pdbx_strand_id
1 'polypeptide(L)'
;MKRVVFDIAALIARIATGVIFVAHGWQKWQGGHRATAQGFSEMGIPMPDLAAGYAMAVEMIGGVLLILGLLVRPVALLLLVNMLGAIVFTHWDRGVLVSEGGWELAGALGALCLLFLALGGGRLGLDGIFHSMFRRRSERQEMERELAAHTPSRTRTDTDTIDTEPRDTTMPGGTTPGGTTTGGTTGTTGPTAAGPVGAPEPDQPTTPAEPKDTTDHPKVPRQPSERGSGSKLSDEDMRDIDALIADEPPQHRKPPNR
;
A
#
# COMPACT_ATOMS: atom_id res chain seq x y z
N MET A 1 -24.04 21.48 0.42
CA MET A 1 -23.31 21.34 1.71
C MET A 1 -23.11 19.88 2.12
N LYS A 2 -24.16 19.05 2.28
CA LYS A 2 -24.04 17.65 2.76
C LYS A 2 -22.98 16.79 2.02
N ARG A 3 -22.86 16.92 0.70
CA ARG A 3 -21.86 16.17 -0.10
C ARG A 3 -20.41 16.59 0.20
N VAL A 4 -20.17 17.88 0.40
CA VAL A 4 -18.82 18.41 0.71
C VAL A 4 -18.35 17.94 2.08
N VAL A 5 -19.25 17.96 3.08
CA VAL A 5 -18.94 17.45 4.43
C VAL A 5 -18.59 15.96 4.39
N PHE A 6 -19.35 15.16 3.64
CA PHE A 6 -19.03 13.74 3.43
C PHE A 6 -17.67 13.55 2.75
N ASP A 7 -17.37 14.32 1.70
CA ASP A 7 -16.10 14.23 0.98
C ASP A 7 -14.91 14.58 1.89
N ILE A 8 -15.04 15.59 2.75
CA ILE A 8 -14.01 15.97 3.74
C ILE A 8 -13.85 14.88 4.80
N ALA A 9 -14.95 14.37 5.36
CA ALA A 9 -14.90 13.30 6.36
C ALA A 9 -14.25 12.03 5.78
N ALA A 10 -14.61 11.65 4.55
CA ALA A 10 -14.01 10.52 3.84
C ALA A 10 -12.52 10.75 3.51
N LEU A 11 -12.08 11.99 3.31
CA LEU A 11 -10.67 12.32 3.13
C LEU A 11 -9.90 12.14 4.43
N ILE A 12 -10.39 12.73 5.53
CA ILE A 12 -9.75 12.63 6.85
C ILE A 12 -9.66 11.16 7.28
N ALA A 13 -10.76 10.42 7.19
CA ALA A 13 -10.79 9.00 7.52
C ALA A 13 -9.77 8.21 6.69
N ARG A 14 -9.63 8.53 5.40
CA ARG A 14 -8.69 7.84 4.51
C ARG A 14 -7.23 8.12 4.85
N ILE A 15 -6.90 9.39 5.12
CA ILE A 15 -5.55 9.78 5.54
C ILE A 15 -5.21 9.10 6.87
N ALA A 16 -6.10 9.18 7.86
CA ALA A 16 -5.87 8.55 9.17
C ALA A 16 -5.68 7.04 9.04
N THR A 17 -6.58 6.35 8.32
CA THR A 17 -6.50 4.90 8.07
C THR A 17 -5.19 4.54 7.36
N GLY A 18 -4.85 5.26 6.30
CA GLY A 18 -3.65 4.98 5.51
C GLY A 18 -2.36 5.24 6.30
N VAL A 19 -2.30 6.28 7.14
CA VAL A 19 -1.15 6.54 8.02
C VAL A 19 -0.93 5.40 9.00
N ILE A 20 -1.99 4.87 9.60
CA ILE A 20 -1.90 3.74 10.54
C ILE A 20 -1.35 2.50 9.82
N PHE A 21 -1.86 2.19 8.62
CA PHE A 21 -1.32 1.09 7.81
C PHE A 21 0.15 1.29 7.43
N VAL A 22 0.54 2.50 7.00
CA VAL A 22 1.94 2.80 6.71
C VAL A 22 2.81 2.62 7.94
N ALA A 23 2.36 3.05 9.12
CA ALA A 23 3.11 2.87 10.37
C ALA A 23 3.32 1.37 10.69
N HIS A 24 2.28 0.54 10.59
CA HIS A 24 2.39 -0.91 10.78
C HIS A 24 3.30 -1.57 9.73
N GLY A 25 3.13 -1.19 8.45
CA GLY A 25 3.99 -1.66 7.37
C GLY A 25 5.44 -1.27 7.60
N TRP A 26 5.69 -0.05 8.10
CA TRP A 26 7.03 0.47 8.41
C TRP A 26 7.69 -0.29 9.56
N GLN A 27 6.94 -0.61 10.61
CA GLN A 27 7.45 -1.48 11.67
C GLN A 27 7.87 -2.85 11.14
N LYS A 28 7.05 -3.48 10.30
CA LYS A 28 7.37 -4.78 9.67
C LYS A 28 8.57 -4.66 8.72
N TRP A 29 8.67 -3.55 7.99
CA TRP A 29 9.80 -3.27 7.10
C TRP A 29 11.11 -3.12 7.86
N GLN A 30 11.11 -2.40 8.98
CA GLN A 30 12.30 -2.23 9.82
C GLN A 30 12.72 -3.54 10.49
N GLY A 31 11.77 -4.37 10.95
CA GLY A 31 12.07 -5.71 11.46
C GLY A 31 12.55 -6.67 10.37
N GLY A 32 12.19 -6.40 9.12
CA GLY A 32 12.54 -7.20 7.95
C GLY A 32 11.60 -8.40 7.78
N HIS A 33 11.63 -8.94 6.55
CA HIS A 33 10.76 -10.05 6.15
C HIS A 33 10.95 -11.28 7.04
N ARG A 34 12.19 -11.68 7.32
CA ARG A 34 12.51 -12.88 8.11
C ARG A 34 11.98 -12.80 9.54
N ALA A 35 12.14 -11.66 10.21
CA ALA A 35 11.64 -11.49 11.57
C ALA A 35 10.11 -11.46 11.61
N THR A 36 9.48 -10.80 10.64
CA THR A 36 8.01 -10.79 10.51
C THR A 36 7.46 -12.19 10.26
N ALA A 37 8.06 -12.95 9.35
CA ALA A 37 7.68 -14.33 9.07
C ALA A 37 7.86 -15.23 10.29
N GLN A 38 8.95 -15.06 11.05
CA GLN A 38 9.15 -15.80 12.29
C GLN A 38 8.03 -15.49 13.32
N GLY A 39 7.72 -14.22 13.55
CA GLY A 39 6.62 -13.84 14.44
C GLY A 39 5.27 -14.38 13.96
N PHE A 40 5.03 -14.40 12.64
CA PHE A 40 3.82 -14.98 12.06
C PHE A 40 3.75 -16.50 12.27
N SER A 41 4.89 -17.19 12.19
CA SER A 41 5.00 -18.61 12.51
C SER A 41 4.68 -18.90 13.97
N GLU A 42 5.17 -18.06 14.90
CA GLU A 42 4.89 -18.18 16.34
C GLU A 42 3.41 -17.94 16.66
N MET A 43 2.73 -17.12 15.86
CA MET A 43 1.28 -16.89 15.92
C MET A 43 0.45 -17.96 15.20
N GLY A 44 1.07 -18.97 14.59
CA GLY A 44 0.37 -20.06 13.89
C GLY A 44 -0.26 -19.66 12.55
N ILE A 45 0.20 -18.57 11.93
CA ILE A 45 -0.28 -18.14 10.61
C ILE A 45 0.20 -19.14 9.54
N PRO A 46 -0.70 -19.66 8.68
CA PRO A 46 -0.30 -20.57 7.61
C PRO A 46 0.55 -19.83 6.56
N MET A 47 1.57 -20.51 6.04
CA MET A 47 2.52 -19.95 5.05
C MET A 47 3.11 -18.61 5.52
N PRO A 48 3.83 -18.58 6.66
CA PRO A 48 4.25 -17.35 7.32
C PRO A 48 5.11 -16.43 6.44
N ASP A 49 5.95 -17.00 5.58
CA ASP A 49 6.76 -16.23 4.63
C ASP A 49 5.89 -15.45 3.63
N LEU A 50 4.90 -16.12 3.02
CA LEU A 50 3.99 -15.46 2.07
C LEU A 50 3.10 -14.43 2.77
N ALA A 51 2.61 -14.76 3.95
CA ALA A 51 1.78 -13.86 4.75
C ALA A 51 2.57 -12.61 5.19
N ALA A 52 3.84 -12.76 5.58
CA ALA A 52 4.71 -11.64 5.92
C ALA A 52 4.97 -10.72 4.72
N GLY A 53 5.34 -11.29 3.57
CA GLY A 53 5.52 -10.53 2.33
C GLY A 53 4.25 -9.79 1.91
N TYR A 54 3.09 -10.45 2.01
CA TYR A 54 1.79 -9.85 1.76
C TYR A 54 1.51 -8.68 2.70
N ALA A 55 1.58 -8.89 4.02
CA ALA A 55 1.26 -7.88 5.02
C ALA A 55 2.19 -6.66 4.88
N MET A 56 3.49 -6.88 4.71
CA MET A 56 4.47 -5.80 4.49
C MET A 56 4.15 -4.96 3.26
N ALA A 57 3.92 -5.61 2.12
CA ALA A 57 3.64 -4.92 0.86
C ALA A 57 2.29 -4.19 0.90
N VAL A 58 1.24 -4.87 1.35
CA VAL A 58 -0.12 -4.34 1.36
C VAL A 58 -0.30 -3.23 2.38
N GLU A 59 0.24 -3.36 3.59
CA GLU A 59 0.14 -2.29 4.59
C GLU A 59 0.92 -1.04 4.18
N MET A 60 2.14 -1.23 3.65
CA MET A 60 2.98 -0.11 3.22
C MET A 60 2.44 0.55 1.95
N ILE A 61 2.40 -0.20 0.85
CA ILE A 61 2.03 0.33 -0.46
C ILE A 61 0.53 0.65 -0.48
N GLY A 62 -0.30 -0.24 0.06
CA GLY A 62 -1.73 0.00 0.16
C GLY A 62 -2.06 1.18 1.08
N GLY A 63 -1.36 1.36 2.20
CA GLY A 63 -1.51 2.54 3.04
C GLY A 63 -1.21 3.85 2.30
N VAL A 64 -0.10 3.90 1.54
CA VAL A 64 0.26 5.06 0.70
C VAL A 64 -0.78 5.30 -0.40
N LEU A 65 -1.17 4.26 -1.15
CA LEU A 65 -2.18 4.37 -2.20
C LEU A 65 -3.52 4.86 -1.64
N LEU A 66 -3.88 4.39 -0.44
CA LEU A 66 -5.07 4.82 0.25
C LEU A 66 -4.96 6.31 0.60
N ILE A 67 -3.86 6.80 1.19
CA ILE A 67 -3.66 8.24 1.47
C ILE A 67 -3.83 9.09 0.20
N LEU A 68 -3.21 8.66 -0.90
CA LEU A 68 -3.30 9.35 -2.19
C LEU A 68 -4.71 9.27 -2.82
N GLY A 69 -5.56 8.38 -2.34
CA GLY A 69 -6.88 8.13 -2.92
C GLY A 69 -6.79 7.54 -4.32
N LEU A 70 -5.85 6.63 -4.54
CA LEU A 70 -5.61 5.91 -5.79
C LEU A 70 -5.97 4.43 -5.61
N LEU A 71 -6.69 3.85 -6.58
CA LEU A 71 -7.14 2.46 -6.53
C LEU A 71 -7.87 2.12 -5.21
N VAL A 72 -8.67 3.05 -4.68
CA VAL A 72 -9.17 2.96 -3.29
C VAL A 72 -9.92 1.66 -3.00
N ARG A 73 -10.76 1.20 -3.94
CA ARG A 73 -11.55 -0.03 -3.76
C ARG A 73 -10.69 -1.30 -3.69
N PRO A 74 -9.86 -1.64 -4.70
CA PRO A 74 -9.02 -2.83 -4.62
C PRO A 74 -8.02 -2.76 -3.46
N VAL A 75 -7.44 -1.58 -3.17
CA VAL A 75 -6.55 -1.40 -2.02
C VAL A 75 -7.28 -1.65 -0.70
N ALA A 76 -8.50 -1.12 -0.55
CA ALA A 76 -9.30 -1.36 0.64
C ALA A 76 -9.68 -2.84 0.81
N LEU A 77 -9.92 -3.57 -0.28
CA LEU A 77 -10.16 -5.02 -0.21
C LEU A 77 -8.92 -5.77 0.31
N LEU A 78 -7.73 -5.46 -0.21
CA LEU A 78 -6.49 -6.10 0.24
C LEU A 78 -6.21 -5.80 1.72
N LEU A 79 -6.36 -4.54 2.13
CA LEU A 79 -6.21 -4.13 3.52
C LEU A 79 -7.26 -4.78 4.44
N LEU A 80 -8.50 -4.93 3.98
CA LEU A 80 -9.55 -5.63 4.70
C LEU A 80 -9.18 -7.10 4.94
N VAL A 81 -8.72 -7.81 3.90
CA VAL A 81 -8.27 -9.20 4.03
C VAL A 81 -7.10 -9.31 5.03
N ASN A 82 -6.18 -8.33 5.00
CA ASN A 82 -5.08 -8.26 5.97
C ASN A 82 -5.58 -8.14 7.41
N MET A 83 -6.56 -7.26 7.67
CA MET A 83 -7.17 -7.11 9.00
C MET A 83 -7.95 -8.33 9.45
N LEU A 84 -8.68 -9.00 8.54
CA LEU A 84 -9.36 -10.25 8.86
C LEU A 84 -8.36 -11.35 9.26
N GLY A 85 -7.23 -11.47 8.54
CA GLY A 85 -6.15 -12.36 8.92
C GLY A 85 -5.60 -12.05 10.31
N ALA A 86 -5.30 -10.78 10.59
CA ALA A 86 -4.83 -10.36 11.92
C ALA A 86 -5.84 -10.70 13.03
N ILE A 87 -7.14 -10.45 12.83
CA ILE A 87 -8.17 -10.76 13.82
C ILE A 87 -8.22 -12.27 14.08
N VAL A 88 -8.32 -13.08 13.03
CA VAL A 88 -8.51 -14.54 13.14
C VAL A 88 -7.31 -15.22 13.78
N PHE A 89 -6.09 -14.84 13.40
CA PHE A 89 -4.88 -15.56 13.83
C PHE A 89 -4.18 -14.95 15.04
N THR A 90 -4.35 -13.64 15.30
CA THR A 90 -3.56 -12.95 16.33
C THR A 90 -4.40 -12.49 17.53
N HIS A 91 -5.69 -12.19 17.33
CA HIS A 91 -6.48 -11.48 18.34
C HIS A 91 -7.82 -12.14 18.74
N TRP A 92 -8.26 -13.20 18.05
CA TRP A 92 -9.59 -13.79 18.23
C TRP A 92 -9.89 -14.23 19.67
N ASP A 93 -8.87 -14.72 20.38
CA ASP A 93 -8.94 -15.22 21.75
C ASP A 93 -8.71 -14.13 22.82
N ARG A 94 -8.27 -12.93 22.42
CA ARG A 94 -7.82 -11.86 23.33
C ARG A 94 -8.90 -10.86 23.70
N GLY A 95 -10.14 -10.99 23.21
CA GLY A 95 -11.24 -10.08 23.54
C GLY A 95 -11.12 -8.67 22.91
N VAL A 96 -12.09 -7.80 23.19
CA VAL A 96 -12.26 -6.51 22.47
C VAL A 96 -11.38 -5.39 23.01
N LEU A 97 -11.18 -5.26 24.32
CA LEU A 97 -10.48 -4.11 24.93
C LEU A 97 -9.44 -4.64 25.92
N VAL A 98 -8.35 -5.18 25.39
CA VAL A 98 -7.23 -5.67 26.19
C VAL A 98 -6.03 -4.77 25.98
N SER A 99 -5.35 -4.43 27.09
CA SER A 99 -4.24 -3.49 27.15
C SER A 99 -3.14 -3.77 26.12
N GLU A 100 -2.93 -5.06 25.82
CA GLU A 100 -1.95 -5.53 24.84
C GLU A 100 -2.59 -6.60 23.94
N GLY A 101 -3.04 -6.16 22.76
CA GLY A 101 -3.43 -7.06 21.68
C GLY A 101 -4.90 -7.48 21.68
N GLY A 102 -5.83 -6.62 22.08
CA GLY A 102 -7.24 -6.80 21.69
C GLY A 102 -7.43 -6.65 20.17
N TRP A 103 -8.60 -7.05 19.66
CA TRP A 103 -8.92 -6.94 18.23
C TRP A 103 -9.51 -5.58 17.83
N GLU A 104 -9.70 -4.62 18.74
CA GLU A 104 -10.38 -3.36 18.49
C GLU A 104 -9.77 -2.55 17.34
N LEU A 105 -8.43 -2.43 17.31
CA LEU A 105 -7.77 -1.66 16.27
C LEU A 105 -7.92 -2.34 14.90
N ALA A 106 -7.67 -3.64 14.84
CA ALA A 106 -7.81 -4.42 13.61
C ALA A 106 -9.27 -4.42 13.12
N GLY A 107 -10.24 -4.53 14.02
CA GLY A 107 -11.66 -4.46 13.72
C GLY A 107 -12.09 -3.08 13.21
N ALA A 108 -11.62 -2.00 13.86
CA ALA A 108 -11.92 -0.64 13.45
C ALA A 108 -11.33 -0.31 12.06
N LEU A 109 -10.06 -0.69 11.82
CA LEU A 109 -9.42 -0.53 10.52
C LEU A 109 -10.12 -1.40 9.46
N GLY A 110 -10.48 -2.64 9.78
CA GLY A 110 -11.27 -3.51 8.90
C GLY A 110 -12.61 -2.90 8.53
N ALA A 111 -13.34 -2.32 9.49
CA ALA A 111 -14.60 -1.63 9.23
C ALA A 111 -14.42 -0.40 8.33
N LEU A 112 -13.34 0.38 8.52
CA LEU A 112 -13.00 1.50 7.65
C LEU A 112 -12.64 1.04 6.23
N CYS A 113 -11.88 -0.05 6.09
CA CYS A 113 -11.60 -0.67 4.79
C CYS A 113 -12.89 -1.13 4.11
N LEU A 114 -13.81 -1.77 4.84
CA LEU A 114 -15.12 -2.17 4.31
C LEU A 114 -15.94 -0.95 3.86
N LEU A 115 -15.91 0.14 4.63
CA LEU A 115 -16.55 1.40 4.26
C LEU A 115 -15.97 1.97 2.96
N PHE A 116 -14.64 1.99 2.80
CA PHE A 116 -14.00 2.44 1.57
C PHE A 116 -14.25 1.51 0.38
N LEU A 117 -14.40 0.21 0.61
CA LEU A 117 -14.76 -0.75 -0.41
C LEU A 117 -16.20 -0.49 -0.92
N ALA A 118 -17.14 -0.31 0.01
CA ALA A 118 -18.55 -0.10 -0.28
C ALA A 118 -18.83 1.28 -0.89
N LEU A 119 -18.37 2.35 -0.25
CA LEU A 119 -18.68 3.74 -0.62
C LEU A 119 -17.63 4.38 -1.55
N GLY A 120 -16.42 3.81 -1.63
CA GLY A 120 -15.29 4.40 -2.35
C GLY A 120 -14.56 5.48 -1.56
N GLY A 121 -13.51 6.05 -2.18
CA GLY A 121 -12.67 7.11 -1.59
C GLY A 121 -13.22 8.53 -1.72
N GLY A 122 -14.52 8.75 -1.90
CA GLY A 122 -15.07 10.10 -2.14
C GLY A 122 -14.48 10.83 -3.36
N ARG A 123 -14.87 12.10 -3.57
CA ARG A 123 -14.43 12.88 -4.75
C ARG A 123 -13.05 13.52 -4.57
N LEU A 124 -12.58 13.67 -3.33
CA LEU A 124 -11.31 14.31 -2.97
C LEU A 124 -10.11 13.34 -2.98
N GLY A 125 -10.10 12.36 -3.89
CA GLY A 125 -8.95 11.48 -4.14
C GLY A 125 -8.40 11.70 -5.54
N LEU A 126 -7.16 11.27 -5.79
CA LEU A 126 -6.60 11.29 -7.14
C LEU A 126 -7.51 10.54 -8.13
N ASP A 127 -8.11 9.41 -7.74
CA ASP A 127 -9.13 8.71 -8.54
C ASP A 127 -10.31 9.61 -8.92
N GLY A 128 -10.81 10.42 -7.97
CA GLY A 128 -11.93 11.33 -8.16
C GLY A 128 -11.59 12.53 -9.05
N ILE A 129 -10.39 13.10 -8.87
CA ILE A 129 -9.88 14.21 -9.69
C ILE A 129 -9.65 13.72 -11.13
N PHE A 130 -8.99 12.56 -11.30
CA PHE A 130 -8.71 11.98 -12.60
C PHE A 130 -10.01 11.62 -13.34
N HIS A 131 -10.95 10.96 -12.67
CA HIS A 131 -12.25 10.63 -13.28
C HIS A 131 -13.03 11.90 -13.69
N SER A 132 -12.96 12.98 -12.89
CA SER A 132 -13.60 14.25 -13.25
C SER A 132 -12.93 14.96 -14.43
N MET A 133 -11.62 14.78 -14.62
CA MET A 133 -10.88 15.31 -15.77
C MET A 133 -11.19 14.53 -17.05
N PHE A 134 -11.29 13.21 -16.97
CA PHE A 134 -11.59 12.37 -18.14
C PHE A 134 -13.03 12.56 -18.65
N ARG A 135 -14.01 12.77 -17.77
CA ARG A 135 -15.40 13.00 -18.19
C ARG A 135 -15.60 14.33 -18.93
N ARG A 136 -14.83 15.37 -18.59
CA ARG A 136 -14.86 16.65 -19.31
C ARG A 136 -14.28 16.54 -20.72
N ARG A 137 -13.37 15.58 -20.97
CA ARG A 137 -12.81 15.33 -22.31
C ARG A 137 -13.81 14.63 -23.21
N SER A 138 -14.58 13.66 -22.71
CA SER A 138 -15.62 12.99 -23.49
C SER A 138 -16.75 13.95 -23.87
N GLU A 139 -17.20 14.80 -22.93
CA GLU A 139 -18.23 15.82 -23.21
C GLU A 139 -17.76 16.86 -24.23
N ARG A 140 -16.48 17.28 -24.17
CA ARG A 140 -15.87 18.15 -25.19
C ARG A 140 -15.81 17.48 -26.56
N GLN A 141 -15.41 16.21 -26.62
CA GLN A 141 -15.34 15.48 -27.89
C GLN A 141 -16.71 15.26 -28.51
N GLU A 142 -17.75 15.08 -27.69
CA GLU A 142 -19.13 14.92 -28.16
C GLU A 142 -19.69 16.24 -28.69
N MET A 143 -19.47 17.36 -27.98
CA MET A 143 -19.80 18.70 -28.48
C MET A 143 -19.04 19.08 -29.75
N GLU A 144 -17.74 18.73 -29.85
CA GLU A 144 -16.94 18.97 -31.06
C GLU A 144 -17.43 18.12 -32.24
N ARG A 145 -17.86 16.89 -32.00
CA ARG A 145 -18.49 16.03 -33.02
C ARG A 145 -19.86 16.55 -33.45
N GLU A 146 -20.66 17.02 -32.51
CA GLU A 146 -21.98 17.60 -32.79
C GLU A 146 -21.85 18.94 -33.54
N LEU A 147 -20.87 19.77 -33.19
CA LEU A 147 -20.56 21.02 -33.89
C LEU A 147 -19.97 20.76 -35.29
N ALA A 148 -19.15 19.72 -35.45
CA ALA A 148 -18.66 19.27 -36.75
C ALA A 148 -19.79 18.70 -37.62
N ALA A 149 -20.77 18.01 -37.02
CA ALA A 149 -21.96 17.50 -37.71
C ALA A 149 -22.94 18.61 -38.10
N HIS A 150 -23.04 19.69 -37.31
CA HIS A 150 -23.89 20.85 -37.57
C HIS A 150 -23.18 21.98 -38.32
N THR A 151 -21.95 21.77 -38.79
CA THR A 151 -21.30 22.72 -39.71
C THR A 151 -21.90 22.48 -41.10
N PRO A 152 -22.80 23.34 -41.61
CA PRO A 152 -23.32 23.18 -42.95
C PRO A 152 -22.13 23.26 -43.92
N SER A 153 -21.96 22.22 -44.74
CA SER A 153 -21.08 22.30 -45.89
C SER A 153 -21.55 23.49 -46.71
N ARG A 154 -20.74 24.55 -46.75
CA ARG A 154 -20.97 25.69 -47.65
C ARG A 154 -21.05 25.09 -49.05
N THR A 155 -22.26 24.97 -49.57
CA THR A 155 -22.52 24.73 -50.97
C THR A 155 -21.74 25.78 -51.73
N ARG A 156 -20.65 25.37 -52.37
CA ARG A 156 -19.89 26.20 -53.30
C ARG A 156 -20.83 26.42 -54.48
N THR A 157 -21.56 27.53 -54.46
CA THR A 157 -22.38 27.96 -55.59
C THR A 157 -21.41 28.33 -56.72
N ASP A 158 -21.32 27.45 -57.71
CA ASP A 158 -20.73 27.75 -59.01
C ASP A 158 -21.55 28.85 -59.69
N THR A 159 -20.99 30.05 -59.81
CA THR A 159 -21.42 31.09 -60.76
C THR A 159 -20.25 32.09 -60.90
N ASP A 160 -19.46 32.00 -61.97
CA ASP A 160 -19.76 32.70 -63.21
C ASP A 160 -18.60 32.55 -64.22
N THR A 161 -18.99 32.27 -65.45
CA THR A 161 -18.16 32.28 -66.65
C THR A 161 -17.92 33.73 -67.05
N ILE A 162 -16.66 34.20 -67.07
CA ILE A 162 -16.27 35.37 -67.88
C ILE A 162 -14.97 35.02 -68.60
N ASP A 163 -15.09 34.92 -69.91
CA ASP A 163 -14.03 34.92 -70.90
C ASP A 163 -13.11 36.14 -70.74
N THR A 164 -11.79 35.96 -70.83
CA THR A 164 -10.89 36.78 -71.66
C THR A 164 -9.57 36.03 -71.87
N GLU A 165 -9.19 35.92 -73.14
CA GLU A 165 -8.07 35.18 -73.72
C GLU A 165 -6.73 35.99 -73.65
N PRO A 166 -5.63 35.59 -74.34
CA PRO A 166 -4.42 35.03 -73.75
C PRO A 166 -3.23 35.99 -73.73
N ARG A 167 -2.25 35.77 -72.83
CA ARG A 167 -0.88 36.26 -73.06
C ARG A 167 0.19 35.26 -72.62
N ASP A 168 0.98 34.95 -73.64
CA ASP A 168 2.20 34.17 -73.77
C ASP A 168 3.32 34.66 -72.83
N THR A 169 4.09 33.74 -72.24
CA THR A 169 5.55 33.86 -72.06
C THR A 169 6.16 32.60 -71.44
N THR A 170 6.86 31.86 -72.29
CA THR A 170 8.16 31.17 -72.02
C THR A 170 8.25 30.06 -70.96
N MET A 171 8.40 28.84 -71.51
CA MET A 171 9.14 27.66 -71.01
C MET A 171 10.63 28.00 -70.66
N PRO A 172 11.53 27.09 -70.17
CA PRO A 172 11.42 25.62 -70.04
C PRO A 172 12.10 24.96 -68.80
N GLY A 173 11.93 23.64 -68.66
CA GLY A 173 12.94 22.73 -68.10
C GLY A 173 12.56 22.06 -66.77
N GLY A 174 12.59 20.75 -66.61
CA GLY A 174 13.03 19.69 -67.50
C GLY A 174 12.70 18.30 -66.92
N THR A 175 12.61 17.34 -67.84
CA THR A 175 13.06 15.93 -67.73
C THR A 175 12.66 15.07 -66.51
N THR A 176 11.63 14.26 -66.75
CA THR A 176 11.48 12.78 -66.60
C THR A 176 12.78 11.93 -66.57
N PRO A 177 12.73 10.57 -66.49
CA PRO A 177 11.81 9.60 -65.85
C PRO A 177 12.56 8.44 -65.13
N GLY A 178 11.81 7.52 -64.51
CA GLY A 178 12.19 6.10 -64.35
C GLY A 178 13.03 5.80 -63.11
N GLY A 179 12.99 4.62 -62.50
CA GLY A 179 12.43 3.35 -62.91
C GLY A 179 13.36 2.24 -62.41
N THR A 180 12.76 1.20 -61.81
CA THR A 180 13.18 -0.21 -61.86
C THR A 180 14.33 -0.72 -60.95
N THR A 181 14.03 -1.88 -60.30
CA THR A 181 14.94 -3.02 -59.97
C THR A 181 16.05 -2.75 -58.96
N THR A 182 16.63 -3.65 -58.17
CA THR A 182 16.73 -5.13 -58.01
C THR A 182 17.41 -5.25 -56.61
N GLY A 183 17.20 -6.25 -55.75
CA GLY A 183 17.57 -7.66 -55.88
C GLY A 183 18.56 -8.08 -54.77
N GLY A 184 18.67 -9.39 -54.51
CA GLY A 184 19.74 -10.04 -53.71
C GLY A 184 19.46 -10.11 -52.20
N THR A 185 19.13 -11.23 -51.52
CA THR A 185 19.60 -12.63 -51.50
C THR A 185 20.91 -12.85 -50.71
N THR A 186 20.93 -13.99 -49.98
CA THR A 186 22.04 -14.70 -49.28
C THR A 186 22.23 -14.37 -47.79
N GLY A 187 22.41 -15.31 -46.84
CA GLY A 187 22.48 -16.79 -46.80
C GLY A 187 22.25 -17.23 -45.33
N THR A 188 21.63 -18.38 -45.03
CA THR A 188 22.23 -19.73 -44.91
C THR A 188 23.42 -19.73 -43.94
N THR A 189 23.35 -20.30 -42.73
CA THR A 189 23.42 -21.71 -42.30
C THR A 189 23.02 -21.74 -40.80
N GLY A 190 22.50 -22.76 -40.12
CA GLY A 190 22.25 -24.19 -40.29
C GLY A 190 22.08 -24.77 -38.86
N PRO A 191 21.21 -25.76 -38.60
CA PRO A 191 20.98 -26.35 -37.28
C PRO A 191 21.68 -27.72 -37.11
N THR A 192 22.16 -28.04 -35.91
CA THR A 192 22.58 -29.40 -35.48
C THR A 192 22.44 -29.45 -33.95
N ALA A 193 21.51 -30.16 -33.28
CA ALA A 193 21.04 -31.55 -33.28
C ALA A 193 21.96 -32.56 -32.57
N ALA A 194 21.40 -33.17 -31.50
CA ALA A 194 21.74 -34.45 -30.86
C ALA A 194 23.12 -34.58 -30.17
N GLY A 195 23.28 -35.21 -29.01
CA GLY A 195 22.44 -36.13 -28.24
C GLY A 195 23.13 -36.50 -26.91
N PRO A 196 22.61 -37.49 -26.16
CA PRO A 196 22.77 -37.60 -24.71
C PRO A 196 23.79 -38.68 -24.25
N VAL A 197 23.82 -38.90 -22.93
CA VAL A 197 24.26 -40.10 -22.17
C VAL A 197 25.58 -39.94 -21.40
N GLY A 198 25.50 -40.16 -20.08
CA GLY A 198 26.67 -40.49 -19.25
C GLY A 198 26.54 -40.20 -17.75
N ALA A 199 25.74 -40.97 -17.03
CA ALA A 199 25.96 -41.29 -15.60
C ALA A 199 26.36 -42.79 -15.54
N PRO A 200 27.34 -43.21 -14.73
CA PRO A 200 27.14 -43.53 -13.30
C PRO A 200 28.34 -43.02 -12.44
N GLU A 201 28.47 -43.10 -11.11
CA GLU A 201 28.03 -43.97 -10.00
C GLU A 201 28.19 -43.16 -8.66
N PRO A 202 27.72 -43.67 -7.51
CA PRO A 202 27.49 -42.91 -6.28
C PRO A 202 28.73 -42.82 -5.37
N ASP A 203 29.08 -41.61 -4.95
CA ASP A 203 29.98 -41.41 -3.82
C ASP A 203 29.21 -41.42 -2.50
N GLN A 204 29.84 -42.10 -1.55
CA GLN A 204 29.34 -42.56 -0.26
C GLN A 204 28.87 -41.44 0.69
N PRO A 205 28.01 -41.77 1.67
CA PRO A 205 27.53 -40.80 2.65
C PRO A 205 28.68 -40.29 3.52
N THR A 206 28.95 -39.00 3.48
CA THR A 206 29.73 -38.33 4.52
C THR A 206 28.88 -38.26 5.79
N THR A 207 29.25 -39.09 6.77
CA THR A 207 28.79 -39.01 8.15
C THR A 207 28.83 -37.56 8.64
N PRO A 208 27.72 -36.95 9.09
CA PRO A 208 27.79 -35.72 9.85
C PRO A 208 28.54 -36.00 11.15
N ALA A 209 29.65 -35.29 11.36
CA ALA A 209 30.31 -35.24 12.65
C ALA A 209 29.29 -34.78 13.71
N GLU A 210 29.18 -35.58 14.77
CA GLU A 210 28.46 -35.30 16.00
C GLU A 210 28.76 -33.87 16.49
N PRO A 211 27.76 -33.06 16.87
CA PRO A 211 28.03 -31.78 17.50
C PRO A 211 28.69 -32.07 18.85
N LYS A 212 29.98 -31.74 18.98
CA LYS A 212 30.61 -31.63 20.30
C LYS A 212 29.84 -30.57 21.08
N ASP A 213 29.14 -31.03 22.11
CA ASP A 213 28.61 -30.24 23.20
C ASP A 213 29.73 -29.33 23.73
N THR A 214 29.68 -28.08 23.27
CA THR A 214 30.55 -27.00 23.74
C THR A 214 29.64 -25.97 24.35
N THR A 215 28.92 -26.36 25.39
CA THR A 215 28.31 -25.43 26.34
C THR A 215 29.41 -24.72 27.13
N ASP A 216 30.15 -23.83 26.47
CA ASP A 216 30.96 -22.83 27.15
C ASP A 216 30.06 -21.63 27.47
N HIS A 217 29.19 -21.84 28.47
CA HIS A 217 28.45 -20.74 29.08
C HIS A 217 29.47 -19.84 29.80
N PRO A 218 29.58 -18.54 29.45
CA PRO A 218 30.36 -17.63 30.27
C PRO A 218 29.79 -17.65 31.69
N LYS A 219 30.64 -17.99 32.65
CA LYS A 219 30.31 -18.08 34.08
C LYS A 219 29.99 -16.69 34.61
N VAL A 220 28.75 -16.24 34.43
CA VAL A 220 28.22 -15.01 35.03
C VAL A 220 28.27 -15.18 36.55
N PRO A 221 28.95 -14.30 37.30
CA PRO A 221 28.88 -14.31 38.76
C PRO A 221 27.41 -14.15 39.19
N ARG A 222 26.88 -15.13 39.94
CA ARG A 222 25.55 -15.02 40.53
C ARG A 222 25.54 -13.80 41.46
N GLN A 223 24.73 -12.81 41.13
CA GLN A 223 24.42 -11.76 42.10
C GLN A 223 23.67 -12.40 43.29
N PRO A 224 23.97 -12.01 44.54
CA PRO A 224 23.21 -12.45 45.69
C PRO A 224 21.75 -12.06 45.52
N SER A 225 20.85 -13.02 45.68
CA SER A 225 19.41 -12.76 45.76
C SER A 225 19.13 -11.95 47.03
N GLU A 226 18.88 -10.65 46.89
CA GLU A 226 18.28 -9.87 47.98
C GLU A 226 16.82 -10.29 48.13
N ARG A 227 16.64 -11.19 49.08
CA ARG A 227 15.35 -11.62 49.59
C ARG A 227 14.99 -10.68 50.74
N GLY A 228 14.07 -9.75 50.48
CA GLY A 228 13.24 -9.12 51.52
C GLY A 228 13.60 -7.67 51.87
N SER A 229 12.79 -6.75 51.37
CA SER A 229 12.27 -5.66 52.20
C SER A 229 10.90 -5.26 51.62
N GLY A 230 9.86 -5.94 52.08
CA GLY A 230 8.52 -5.41 51.94
C GLY A 230 8.44 -4.15 52.78
N SER A 231 8.43 -2.99 52.12
CA SER A 231 7.99 -1.75 52.76
C SER A 231 6.54 -1.95 53.15
N LYS A 232 6.31 -2.33 54.41
CA LYS A 232 5.01 -2.13 55.04
C LYS A 232 4.73 -0.63 54.90
N LEU A 233 3.75 -0.26 54.08
CA LEU A 233 3.21 1.09 54.13
C LEU A 233 2.89 1.38 55.59
N SER A 234 3.38 2.52 56.08
CA SER A 234 3.06 2.94 57.43
C SER A 234 1.57 3.28 57.50
N ASP A 235 0.94 3.13 58.67
CA ASP A 235 -0.47 3.51 58.87
C ASP A 235 -0.71 5.01 58.57
N GLU A 236 0.37 5.80 58.47
CA GLU A 236 0.37 7.21 58.10
C GLU A 236 0.21 7.38 56.58
N ASP A 237 0.96 6.60 55.78
CA ASP A 237 0.83 6.58 54.32
C ASP A 237 -0.56 6.11 53.86
N MET A 238 -1.19 5.23 54.65
CA MET A 238 -2.53 4.70 54.35
C MET A 238 -3.64 5.73 54.61
N ARG A 239 -3.48 6.58 55.63
CA ARG A 239 -4.42 7.69 55.93
C ARG A 239 -4.33 8.82 54.90
N ASP A 240 -3.14 9.10 54.40
CA ASP A 240 -2.94 10.14 53.39
C ASP A 240 -3.55 9.75 52.04
N ILE A 241 -3.59 8.45 51.72
CA ILE A 241 -4.30 7.92 50.54
C ILE A 241 -5.83 8.01 50.75
N ASP A 242 -6.34 7.66 51.93
CA ASP A 242 -7.77 7.78 52.24
C ASP A 242 -8.25 9.24 52.21
N ALA A 243 -7.41 10.19 52.65
CA ALA A 243 -7.68 11.62 52.60
C ALA A 243 -7.59 12.23 51.18
N LEU A 244 -6.97 11.54 50.22
CA LEU A 244 -6.95 11.93 48.80
C LEU A 244 -8.17 11.39 48.03
N ILE A 245 -8.86 10.37 48.56
CA ILE A 245 -10.07 9.77 47.96
C ILE A 245 -11.33 10.44 48.53
N ALA A 246 -11.31 10.86 49.79
CA ALA A 246 -12.33 11.72 50.37
C ALA A 246 -11.97 13.18 50.08
N ASP A 247 -12.76 13.88 49.29
CA ASP A 247 -12.59 15.25 48.78
C ASP A 247 -12.56 16.35 49.90
N GLU A 248 -11.83 16.14 51.00
CA GLU A 248 -11.65 17.11 52.08
C GLU A 248 -10.36 17.94 51.89
N PRO A 249 -10.44 19.28 51.92
CA PRO A 249 -9.27 20.12 51.73
C PRO A 249 -8.32 20.06 52.94
N PRO A 250 -6.99 20.04 52.71
CA PRO A 250 -6.01 19.91 53.78
C PRO A 250 -6.05 21.11 54.73
N GLN A 251 -6.20 20.86 56.03
CA GLN A 251 -6.19 21.91 57.04
C GLN A 251 -4.82 22.59 57.09
N HIS A 252 -4.80 23.87 56.73
CA HIS A 252 -3.62 24.72 56.75
C HIS A 252 -3.12 24.91 58.19
N ARG A 253 -2.10 24.14 58.61
CA ARG A 253 -1.42 24.39 59.87
C ARG A 253 -0.53 25.62 59.75
N LYS A 254 -0.82 26.61 60.61
CA LYS A 254 -0.01 27.82 60.80
C LYS A 254 1.39 27.42 61.30
N PRO A 255 2.49 27.93 60.71
CA PRO A 255 3.83 27.60 61.17
C PRO A 255 4.04 28.09 62.61
N PRO A 256 4.75 27.32 63.45
CA PRO A 256 5.06 27.72 64.81
C PRO A 256 5.96 28.95 64.81
N ASN A 257 5.61 29.90 65.67
CA ASN A 257 6.29 31.17 65.80
C ASN A 257 7.59 30.97 66.60
N ARG A 258 8.73 30.81 65.92
CA ARG A 258 10.05 31.21 66.45
C ARG A 258 11.16 31.17 65.40
#